data_AF-A0A5J4TSH7-F1
#
_entry.id   AF-A0A5J4TSH7-F1
#
_cell.length_a   1.000
_cell.length_b   1.000
_cell.length_c   1.000
_cell.angle_alpha   90.00
_cell.angle_beta   90.00
_cell.angle_gamma   90.00
#
_symmetry.space_group_name_H-M   'P 1'
#
loop_
_entity.id
_entity.type
_entity.pdbx_description
1 polymer ?
#
loop_
_entity_poly.entity_id
_entity_poly.type
_entity_poly.pdbx_seq_one_letter_code
_entity_poly.pdbx_strand_id
1 'polypeptide(L)'
;QTGKKFFAAPNVETEVFYGSGKLTERFATYFDDSEKGYHWLENEGIIESEFGDGTVNSATLRAPFMWRYMQQPTVLVKEYTLATHLKVLTDPRFLQDFMNFISG
;
A
#
# COMPACT_ATOMS: atom_id res chain seq x y z
N GLN A 1 11.86 -24.68 4.98
CA GLN A 1 11.56 -23.43 5.70
C GLN A 1 11.56 -22.28 4.69
N THR A 2 10.40 -21.88 4.20
CA THR A 2 10.26 -20.65 3.40
C THR A 2 10.42 -19.48 4.37
N GLY A 3 11.63 -18.93 4.45
CA GLY A 3 11.93 -17.79 5.31
C GLY A 3 10.98 -16.64 4.95
N LYS A 4 10.12 -16.24 5.90
CA LYS A 4 9.39 -14.98 5.78
C LYS A 4 10.44 -13.90 5.58
N LYS A 5 10.53 -13.32 4.36
CA LYS A 5 11.31 -12.10 4.14
C LYS A 5 10.63 -11.02 4.96
N PHE A 6 11.17 -10.75 6.14
CA PHE A 6 10.75 -9.61 6.93
C PHE A 6 11.32 -8.36 6.27
N PHE A 7 10.50 -7.33 6.11
CA PHE A 7 10.99 -6.02 5.69
C PHE A 7 11.89 -5.49 6.80
N ALA A 8 13.18 -5.30 6.50
CA ALA A 8 14.12 -4.74 7.46
C ALA A 8 13.61 -3.37 7.93
N ALA A 9 13.71 -3.10 9.23
CA ALA A 9 13.37 -1.80 9.79
C ALA A 9 14.43 -0.76 9.36
N PRO A 10 14.03 0.48 9.08
CA PRO A 10 14.95 1.50 8.58
C PRO A 10 15.93 2.01 9.65
N ASN A 11 15.68 1.74 10.94
CA ASN A 11 16.48 2.15 12.10
C ASN A 11 16.67 3.68 12.22
N VAL A 12 15.69 4.43 11.74
CA VAL A 12 15.60 5.90 11.86
C VAL A 12 14.16 6.28 12.22
N GLU A 13 13.97 7.50 12.73
CA GLU A 13 12.63 8.06 12.90
C GLU A 13 11.91 8.05 11.56
N THR A 14 10.69 7.49 11.55
CA THR A 14 9.95 7.23 10.31
C THR A 14 8.50 7.62 10.49
N GLU A 15 7.99 8.46 9.60
CA GLU A 15 6.56 8.72 9.45
C GLU A 15 6.07 8.13 8.12
N VAL A 16 5.01 7.33 8.20
CA VAL A 16 4.43 6.63 7.05
C VAL A 16 3.07 7.21 6.75
N PHE A 17 2.95 7.78 5.56
CA PHE A 17 1.73 8.38 5.02
C PHE A 17 1.05 7.41 4.06
N TYR A 18 -0.24 7.13 4.28
CA TYR A 18 -0.94 6.11 3.50
C TYR A 18 -2.40 6.49 3.22
N GLY A 19 -2.81 6.46 1.95
CA GLY A 19 -4.22 6.61 1.56
C GLY A 19 -5.00 5.31 1.74
N SER A 20 -6.29 5.36 2.08
CA SER A 20 -7.07 4.14 2.31
C SER A 20 -8.56 4.26 1.95
N GLY A 21 -9.30 3.16 2.10
CA GLY A 21 -10.76 3.13 1.94
C GLY A 21 -11.25 3.07 0.49
N LYS A 22 -10.39 2.71 -0.46
CA LYS A 22 -10.75 2.43 -1.86
C LYS A 22 -10.54 0.96 -2.18
N LEU A 23 -11.42 0.39 -3.01
CA LEU A 23 -11.19 -0.93 -3.56
C LEU A 23 -9.95 -0.89 -4.45
N THR A 24 -9.04 -1.82 -4.21
CA THR A 24 -7.73 -1.94 -4.84
C THR A 24 -7.54 -3.37 -5.26
N GLU A 25 -7.14 -3.58 -6.51
CA GLU A 25 -6.95 -4.91 -7.07
C GLU A 25 -5.88 -5.67 -6.26
N ARG A 26 -6.17 -6.94 -5.97
CA ARG A 26 -5.29 -7.83 -5.21
C ARG A 26 -4.82 -8.99 -6.08
N PHE A 27 -5.74 -9.57 -6.82
CA PHE A 27 -5.47 -10.66 -7.75
C PHE A 27 -6.26 -10.46 -9.03
N ALA A 28 -5.62 -10.73 -10.16
CA ALA A 28 -6.27 -10.87 -11.44
C ALA A 28 -6.07 -12.32 -11.91
N THR A 29 -7.19 -13.02 -12.13
CA THR A 29 -7.19 -14.35 -12.74
C THR A 29 -7.77 -14.22 -14.14
N TYR A 30 -6.95 -14.44 -15.15
CA TYR A 30 -7.37 -14.43 -16.54
C TYR A 30 -7.80 -15.84 -16.95
N PHE A 31 -8.94 -15.96 -17.61
CA PHE A 31 -9.37 -17.24 -18.17
C PHE A 31 -8.55 -17.54 -19.42
N ASP A 32 -8.15 -18.79 -19.58
CA ASP A 32 -7.45 -19.22 -20.80
C ASP A 32 -8.46 -19.38 -21.93
N ASP A 33 -8.32 -18.57 -22.97
CA ASP A 33 -9.01 -18.75 -24.24
C ASP A 33 -8.02 -19.37 -25.22
N SER A 34 -8.09 -20.71 -25.34
CA SER A 34 -7.16 -21.50 -26.15
C SER A 34 -7.13 -21.10 -27.64
N GLU A 35 -8.14 -20.37 -28.12
CA GLU A 35 -8.18 -19.85 -29.49
C GLU A 35 -7.35 -18.56 -29.67
N LYS A 36 -7.10 -17.79 -28.59
CA LYS A 36 -6.37 -16.51 -28.63
C LYS A 36 -4.88 -16.62 -28.28
N GLY A 37 -4.41 -17.78 -27.84
CA GLY A 37 -3.01 -17.98 -27.43
C GLY A 37 -2.64 -17.28 -26.11
N TYR A 38 -1.33 -17.11 -25.81
CA TYR A 38 -0.82 -16.51 -24.57
C TYR A 38 -1.01 -14.97 -24.47
N HIS A 39 -2.09 -14.43 -25.03
CA HIS A 39 -2.43 -13.02 -24.99
C HIS A 39 -3.29 -12.71 -23.75
N TRP A 40 -2.74 -12.98 -22.56
CA TRP A 40 -3.48 -12.85 -21.28
C TRP A 40 -4.11 -11.47 -21.05
N LEU A 41 -3.55 -10.40 -21.63
CA LEU A 41 -4.08 -9.03 -21.58
C LEU A 41 -5.43 -8.88 -22.31
N GLU A 42 -5.73 -9.76 -23.25
CA GLU A 42 -6.95 -9.73 -24.10
C GLU A 42 -8.02 -10.71 -23.60
N ASN A 43 -7.70 -11.47 -22.55
CA ASN A 43 -8.58 -12.47 -21.99
C ASN A 43 -9.47 -11.85 -20.90
N GLU A 44 -10.74 -12.26 -20.88
CA GLU A 44 -11.62 -11.97 -19.75
C GLU A 44 -11.11 -12.63 -18.47
N GLY A 45 -11.48 -12.08 -17.33
CA GLY A 45 -10.99 -12.58 -16.05
C GLY A 45 -11.78 -12.08 -14.86
N ILE A 46 -11.42 -12.60 -13.70
CA ILE A 46 -11.93 -12.15 -12.40
C ILE A 46 -10.86 -11.29 -11.74
N ILE A 47 -11.25 -10.09 -11.34
CA ILE A 47 -10.46 -9.22 -10.49
C ILE A 47 -11.01 -9.32 -9.07
N GLU A 48 -10.18 -9.77 -8.15
CA GLU A 48 -10.46 -9.71 -6.72
C GLU A 48 -9.81 -8.47 -6.14
N SER A 49 -10.59 -7.73 -5.35
CA SER A 49 -10.16 -6.47 -4.75
C SER A 49 -10.24 -6.51 -3.23
N GLU A 50 -9.33 -5.80 -2.57
CA GLU A 50 -9.38 -5.51 -1.14
C GLU A 50 -9.24 -4.00 -0.89
N PHE A 51 -9.35 -3.58 0.37
CA PHE A 51 -9.19 -2.15 0.69
C PHE A 51 -7.73 -1.69 0.54
N GLY A 52 -7.57 -0.47 0.02
CA GLY A 52 -6.31 0.22 -0.22
C GLY A 52 -6.55 1.66 -0.66
N ASP A 53 -5.63 2.23 -1.43
CA ASP A 53 -5.74 3.59 -1.99
C ASP A 53 -6.21 3.63 -3.46
N GLY A 54 -6.63 2.48 -4.01
CA GLY A 54 -6.97 2.30 -5.42
C GLY A 54 -5.79 1.83 -6.27
N THR A 55 -4.60 1.64 -5.69
CA THR A 55 -3.42 1.08 -6.37
C THR A 55 -2.61 0.17 -5.44
N VAL A 56 -2.34 0.61 -4.22
CA VAL A 56 -1.62 -0.12 -3.18
C VAL A 56 -2.62 -0.64 -2.14
N ASN A 57 -2.57 -1.93 -1.81
CA ASN A 57 -3.46 -2.52 -0.82
C ASN A 57 -3.04 -2.20 0.63
N SER A 58 -4.01 -2.09 1.54
CA SER A 58 -3.76 -1.79 2.96
C SER A 58 -3.01 -2.89 3.69
N ALA A 59 -2.97 -4.11 3.14
CA ALA A 59 -2.15 -5.19 3.67
C ALA A 59 -0.64 -4.83 3.71
N THR A 60 -0.19 -3.89 2.89
CA THR A 60 1.20 -3.40 2.88
C THR A 60 1.58 -2.65 4.17
N LEU A 61 0.61 -2.06 4.89
CA LEU A 61 0.82 -1.43 6.20
C LEU A 61 1.34 -2.40 7.27
N ARG A 62 1.28 -3.71 7.03
CA ARG A 62 1.90 -4.69 7.92
C ARG A 62 3.39 -4.40 8.13
N ALA A 63 4.12 -3.96 7.10
CA ALA A 63 5.55 -3.66 7.22
C ALA A 63 5.83 -2.54 8.25
N PRO A 64 5.24 -1.33 8.14
CA PRO A 64 5.48 -0.28 9.12
C PRO A 64 4.91 -0.60 10.51
N PHE A 65 3.82 -1.35 10.63
CA PHE A 65 3.37 -1.83 11.94
C PHE A 65 4.37 -2.79 12.58
N MET A 66 5.06 -3.62 11.79
CA MET A 66 6.14 -4.46 12.31
C MET A 66 7.36 -3.63 12.73
N TRP A 67 7.72 -2.58 11.98
CA TRP A 67 8.86 -1.73 12.33
C TRP A 67 8.74 -1.09 13.71
N ARG A 68 7.53 -0.75 14.18
CA ARG A 68 7.28 -0.27 15.55
C ARG A 68 7.86 -1.17 16.66
N TYR A 69 8.04 -2.46 16.38
CA TYR A 69 8.56 -3.45 17.33
C TYR A 69 9.99 -3.91 17.01
N MET A 70 10.57 -3.45 15.89
CA MET A 70 11.87 -3.91 15.38
C MET A 70 12.99 -2.89 15.56
N GLN A 71 12.67 -1.65 15.90
CA GLN A 71 13.64 -0.58 16.07
C GLN A 71 13.29 0.29 17.29
N GLN A 72 14.30 0.97 17.85
CA GLN A 72 14.09 1.94 18.93
C GLN A 72 13.53 3.28 18.44
N PRO A 73 13.98 3.86 17.30
CA PRO A 73 13.40 5.10 16.79
C PRO A 73 11.91 4.98 16.44
N THR A 74 11.15 6.04 16.71
CA THR A 74 9.70 6.08 16.53
C THR A 74 9.27 5.77 15.10
N VAL A 75 8.19 5.00 14.96
CA VAL A 75 7.49 4.78 13.69
C VAL A 75 6.03 5.20 13.82
N LEU A 76 5.69 6.33 13.20
CA LEU A 76 4.32 6.85 13.14
C LEU A 76 3.66 6.43 11.82
N VAL A 77 2.39 6.05 11.88
CA VAL A 77 1.61 5.70 10.68
C VAL A 77 0.39 6.60 10.65
N LYS A 78 0.23 7.35 9.57
CA LYS A 78 -0.86 8.29 9.30
C LYS A 78 -1.68 7.76 8.14
N GLU A 79 -2.96 7.51 8.41
CA GLU A 79 -3.88 6.97 7.42
C GLU A 79 -4.89 8.03 6.99
N TYR A 80 -5.01 8.21 5.68
CA TYR A 80 -5.88 9.19 5.04
C TYR A 80 -7.03 8.48 4.33
N THR A 81 -8.07 8.16 5.08
CA THR A 81 -9.25 7.49 4.52
C THR A 81 -9.86 8.32 3.39
N LEU A 82 -10.29 7.64 2.33
CA LEU A 82 -10.80 8.14 1.05
C LEU A 82 -9.76 8.81 0.12
N ALA A 83 -8.53 9.05 0.58
CA ALA A 83 -7.46 9.53 -0.29
C ALA A 83 -7.03 8.40 -1.24
N THR A 84 -7.03 8.71 -2.54
CA THR A 84 -6.53 7.77 -3.56
C THR A 84 -5.02 7.90 -3.72
N HIS A 85 -4.38 6.90 -4.31
CA HIS A 85 -2.95 6.92 -4.65
C HIS A 85 -2.51 8.24 -5.31
N LEU A 86 -3.26 8.68 -6.32
CA LEU A 86 -2.97 9.90 -7.08
C LEU A 86 -3.24 11.21 -6.34
N LYS A 87 -4.03 11.19 -5.26
CA LYS A 87 -4.52 12.41 -4.58
C LYS A 87 -3.98 12.57 -3.17
N VAL A 88 -3.30 11.57 -2.61
CA VAL A 88 -2.75 11.64 -1.25
C VAL A 88 -1.80 12.83 -1.07
N LEU A 89 -0.97 13.14 -2.07
CA LEU A 89 -0.04 14.28 -2.03
C LEU A 89 -0.72 15.65 -2.07
N THR A 90 -2.01 15.68 -2.41
CA THR A 90 -2.85 16.90 -2.41
C THR A 90 -3.89 16.89 -1.29
N ASP A 91 -3.91 15.85 -0.45
CA ASP A 91 -4.83 15.77 0.69
C ASP A 91 -4.42 16.81 1.74
N PRO A 92 -5.32 17.72 2.18
CA PRO A 92 -4.98 18.75 3.15
C PRO A 92 -4.44 18.18 4.47
N ARG A 93 -4.89 16.99 4.87
CA ARG A 93 -4.43 16.31 6.10
C ARG A 93 -2.98 15.84 5.94
N PHE A 94 -2.67 15.25 4.78
CA PHE A 94 -1.30 14.87 4.43
C PHE A 94 -0.38 16.08 4.43
N LEU A 95 -0.77 17.16 3.74
CA LEU A 95 0.04 18.38 3.67
C LEU A 95 0.31 18.96 5.06
N GLN A 96 -0.70 18.97 5.93
CA GLN A 96 -0.54 19.44 7.31
C GLN A 96 0.43 18.56 8.11
N ASP A 97 0.25 17.24 8.09
CA ASP A 97 1.13 16.32 8.82
C ASP A 97 2.57 16.36 8.26
N PHE A 98 2.73 16.36 6.94
CA PHE A 98 4.03 16.43 6.28
C PHE A 98 4.78 17.72 6.62
N MET A 99 4.10 18.87 6.57
CA MET A 99 4.69 20.15 6.96
C MET A 99 5.11 20.16 8.44
N ASN A 100 4.29 19.57 9.31
CA ASN A 100 4.64 19.44 10.73
C ASN A 100 5.90 18.57 10.93
N PHE A 101 6.03 17.48 10.17
CA PHE A 101 7.18 16.58 10.24
C PHE A 101 8.48 17.24 9.79
N ILE A 102 8.47 17.95 8.65
CA ILE A 102 9.70 18.56 8.11
C ILE A 102 10.09 19.89 8.77
N SER A 103 9.16 20.52 9.49
CA SER A 103 9.42 21.79 10.20
C SER A 103 9.84 21.59 11.65
N GLY A 104 9.90 20.33 12.11
CA GLY A 104 10.36 19.93 13.44
C GLY A 104 11.86 20.07 13.63
#